data_AF-A0A0R3PR36-F1
#
_entry.id   AF-A0A0R3PR36-F1
#
_cell.length_a   1.000
_cell.length_b   1.000
_cell.length_c   1.000
_cell.angle_alpha   90.00
_cell.angle_beta   90.00
_cell.angle_gamma   90.00
#
_symmetry.space_group_name_H-M   'P 1'
#
loop_
_entity.id
_entity.type
_entity.pdbx_description
1 polymer ?
#
loop_
_entity_poly.entity_id
_entity_poly.type
_entity_poly.pdbx_seq_one_letter_code
_entity_poly.pdbx_strand_id
1 'polypeptide(L)'
;MVVLSTVSVLVPLFAEQFGPFGVIILRFLMGVGEGMMIPGINGMITGWIPLHEKSTAAALLTSGNQLAGISGNPIAAEFCASTFRWPAVFIASGFFNAVVLKCLYF
;
A
#
# COMPACT_ATOMS: atom_id res chain seq x y z
N MET A 1 1.74 1.86 7.68
CA MET A 1 0.76 2.31 6.66
C MET A 1 1.01 3.75 6.21
N VAL A 2 1.07 4.74 7.12
CA VAL A 2 1.34 6.15 6.76
C VAL A 2 2.60 6.32 5.88
N VAL A 3 3.72 5.68 6.24
CA VAL A 3 4.97 5.75 5.46
C VAL A 3 4.77 5.28 4.01
N LEU A 4 4.06 4.18 3.79
CA LEU A 4 3.81 3.62 2.45
C LEU A 4 2.90 4.51 1.61
N SER A 5 1.88 5.10 2.25
CA SER A 5 0.95 6.03 1.58
C SER A 5 1.65 7.34 1.20
N THR A 6 2.45 7.91 2.10
CA THR A 6 3.22 9.13 1.84
C THR A 6 4.27 8.90 0.75
N VAL A 7 5.02 7.79 0.81
CA VAL A 7 6.01 7.46 -0.23
C VAL A 7 5.34 7.25 -1.57
N SER A 8 4.19 6.58 -1.65
CA SER A 8 3.46 6.35 -2.90
C SER A 8 3.01 7.64 -3.58
N VAL A 9 2.53 8.63 -2.83
CA VAL A 9 2.15 9.95 -3.39
C VAL A 9 3.37 10.75 -3.86
N LEU A 10 4.53 10.57 -3.22
CA LEU A 10 5.76 11.28 -3.57
C LEU A 10 6.48 10.71 -4.80
N VAL A 11 6.23 9.44 -5.17
CA VAL A 11 6.86 8.80 -6.35
C VAL A 11 6.68 9.59 -7.65
N PRO A 12 5.48 10.03 -8.07
CA PRO A 12 5.32 10.80 -9.30
C PRO A 12 6.05 12.16 -9.24
N LEU A 13 6.02 12.85 -8.10
CA LEU A 13 6.69 14.15 -7.92
C LEU A 13 8.22 14.03 -8.00
N PHE A 14 8.79 13.03 -7.34
CA PHE A 14 10.23 12.79 -7.35
C PHE A 14 10.74 12.23 -8.68
N ALA A 15 9.90 11.48 -9.41
CA ALA A 15 10.25 11.00 -10.74
C ALA A 15 10.41 12.15 -11.74
N GLU A 16 9.58 13.19 -11.64
CA GLU A 16 9.69 14.37 -12.52
C GLU A 16 10.86 15.29 -12.14
N GLN A 17 11.14 15.47 -10.85
CA GLN A 17 12.18 16.41 -10.39
C GLN A 17 13.59 15.81 -10.28
N PHE A 18 13.71 14.54 -9.87
CA PHE A 18 14.99 13.90 -9.56
C PHE A 18 15.30 12.71 -10.47
N GLY A 19 14.40 12.39 -11.41
CA GLY A 19 14.58 11.30 -12.36
C GLY A 19 14.77 9.93 -11.69
N PRO A 20 15.57 9.02 -12.26
CA PRO A 20 15.67 7.63 -11.80
C PRO A 20 16.25 7.47 -10.39
N PHE A 21 17.16 8.35 -9.96
CA PHE A 21 17.76 8.29 -8.62
C PHE A 21 16.74 8.56 -7.51
N GLY A 22 15.81 9.52 -7.71
CA GLY A 22 14.74 9.79 -6.76
C GLY A 22 13.80 8.61 -6.56
N VAL A 23 13.47 7.91 -7.65
CA VAL A 23 12.60 6.72 -7.61
C VAL A 23 13.28 5.56 -6.87
N ILE A 24 14.58 5.36 -7.02
CA ILE A 24 15.34 4.31 -6.32
C ILE A 24 15.29 4.51 -4.80
N ILE A 25 15.49 5.75 -4.34
CA ILE A 25 15.44 6.07 -2.90
C ILE A 25 14.04 5.82 -2.35
N LEU A 26 13.00 6.24 -3.07
CA LEU A 26 11.62 6.00 -2.65
C LEU A 26 11.26 4.52 -2.67
N ARG A 27 11.76 3.73 -3.62
CA ARG A 27 11.62 2.26 -3.64
C ARG A 27 12.28 1.61 -2.43
N PHE A 28 13.45 2.07 -2.02
CA PHE A 28 14.11 1.59 -0.81
C PHE A 28 13.27 1.87 0.44
N LEU A 29 12.77 3.10 0.58
CA LEU A 29 11.90 3.48 1.71
C LEU A 29 10.58 2.69 1.71
N MET A 30 10.02 2.41 0.54
CA MET A 30 8.85 1.55 0.40
C MET A 30 9.13 0.13 0.92
N GLY A 31 10.26 -0.47 0.52
CA GLY A 31 10.66 -1.79 1.01
C GLY A 31 10.87 -1.84 2.52
N VAL A 32 11.47 -0.80 3.11
CA VAL A 32 11.60 -0.68 4.58
C VAL A 32 10.23 -0.62 5.26
N GLY A 33 9.29 0.13 4.69
CA GLY A 33 7.92 0.24 5.20
C GLY A 33 7.13 -1.07 5.12
N GLU A 34 7.26 -1.81 4.02
CA GLU A 34 6.61 -3.11 3.83
C GLU A 34 7.20 -4.17 4.76
N GLY A 35 8.52 -4.17 4.98
CA GLY A 35 9.18 -5.11 5.90
C GLY A 35 8.66 -5.02 7.34
N MET A 36 8.27 -3.82 7.80
CA MET A 36 7.71 -3.61 9.14
C MET A 36 6.21 -3.96 9.24
N MET A 37 5.52 -4.19 8.12
CA MET A 37 4.08 -4.41 8.11
C MET A 37 3.69 -5.76 8.72
N ILE A 38 4.34 -6.85 8.31
CA ILE A 38 4.06 -8.21 8.79
C ILE A 38 4.26 -8.38 10.31
N PRO A 39 5.37 -7.94 10.92
CA PRO A 39 5.51 -8.03 12.38
C PRO A 39 4.49 -7.15 13.12
N GLY A 40 4.16 -5.96 12.59
CA GLY A 40 3.13 -5.09 13.16
C GLY A 40 1.75 -5.75 13.17
N ILE A 41 1.35 -6.38 12.07
CA ILE A 41 0.08 -7.09 11.97
C ILE A 41 0.04 -8.30 12.91
N ASN A 42 1.11 -9.09 12.96
CA ASN A 42 1.20 -10.21 13.89
C ASN A 42 1.12 -9.75 15.36
N GLY A 43 1.71 -8.59 15.71
CA GLY A 43 1.55 -7.99 17.04
C GLY A 43 0.09 -7.63 17.35
N MET A 44 -0.64 -7.06 16.39
CA MET A 44 -2.06 -6.74 16.57
C MET A 44 -2.93 -7.99 16.70
N ILE A 45 -2.73 -8.99 15.82
CA ILE A 45 -3.50 -10.25 15.86
C ILE A 45 -3.25 -10.98 17.18
N THR A 46 -2.00 -11.01 17.66
CA THR A 46 -1.68 -11.72 18.92
C THR A 46 -2.25 -11.03 20.15
N GLY A 47 -2.39 -9.70 20.15
CA GLY A 47 -2.93 -8.93 21.26
C GLY A 47 -4.46 -8.84 21.31
N TRP A 48 -5.14 -8.88 20.15
CA TRP A 48 -6.58 -8.62 20.07
C TRP A 48 -7.42 -9.85 19.73
N ILE A 49 -6.85 -10.85 19.02
CA ILE A 49 -7.59 -12.03 18.56
C ILE A 49 -7.31 -13.23 19.49
N PRO A 50 -8.34 -13.94 19.99
CA PRO A 50 -8.17 -15.13 20.80
C PRO A 50 -7.49 -16.27 20.02
N LEU A 51 -6.74 -17.11 20.72
CA LEU A 51 -5.85 -18.13 20.14
C LEU A 51 -6.52 -19.05 19.11
N HIS A 52 -7.81 -19.37 19.28
CA HIS A 52 -8.54 -20.27 18.39
C HIS A 52 -8.92 -19.63 17.05
N GLU A 53 -8.96 -18.29 16.94
CA GLU A 53 -9.36 -17.57 15.71
C GLU A 53 -8.19 -16.89 15.00
N LYS A 54 -6.96 -17.00 15.56
CA LYS A 54 -5.77 -16.36 14.98
C LYS A 54 -5.48 -16.84 13.56
N SER A 55 -5.68 -18.13 13.28
CA SER A 55 -5.52 -18.70 11.94
C SER A 55 -6.54 -18.13 10.96
N THR A 56 -7.79 -17.96 11.39
CA THR A 56 -8.86 -17.33 10.59
C THR A 56 -8.53 -15.87 10.30
N ALA A 57 -8.07 -15.11 11.29
CA ALA A 57 -7.65 -13.72 11.12
C ALA A 57 -6.46 -13.59 10.14
N ALA A 58 -5.46 -14.47 10.24
CA ALA A 58 -4.33 -14.51 9.31
C ALA A 58 -4.75 -14.93 7.89
N ALA A 59 -5.71 -15.84 7.76
CA ALA A 59 -6.28 -16.24 6.47
C ALA A 59 -7.03 -15.08 5.81
N LEU A 60 -7.84 -14.33 6.58
CA LEU A 60 -8.52 -13.12 6.11
C LEU A 60 -7.55 -12.03 5.65
N LEU A 61 -6.44 -11.83 6.38
CA LEU A 61 -5.38 -10.90 5.96
C LEU A 61 -4.78 -11.31 4.61
N THR A 62 -4.44 -12.59 4.48
CA THR A 62 -3.80 -13.12 3.27
C THR A 62 -4.73 -13.08 2.06
N SER A 63 -6.00 -13.44 2.25
CA SER A 63 -7.01 -13.37 1.19
C SER A 63 -7.27 -11.92 0.76
N GLY A 64 -7.30 -10.97 1.71
CA GLY A 64 -7.36 -9.54 1.42
C GLY A 64 -6.19 -9.06 0.55
N ASN A 65 -4.97 -9.50 0.86
CA ASN A 65 -3.79 -9.17 0.05
C ASN A 65 -3.87 -9.73 -1.37
N GLN A 66 -4.33 -10.97 -1.54
CA GLN A 66 -4.51 -11.56 -2.88
C GLN A 66 -5.61 -10.86 -3.67
N LEU A 67 -6.74 -10.52 -3.02
CA LEU A 67 -7.83 -9.76 -3.65
C LEU A 67 -7.36 -8.38 -4.10
N ALA A 68 -6.56 -7.69 -3.27
CA ALA A 68 -5.97 -6.40 -3.62
C ALA A 68 -5.05 -6.51 -4.84
N GLY A 69 -4.26 -7.58 -4.98
CA GLY A 69 -3.44 -7.82 -6.16
C GLY A 69 -4.26 -8.09 -7.43
N ILE A 70 -5.29 -8.94 -7.32
CA ILE A 70 -6.17 -9.31 -8.45
C ILE A 70 -6.98 -8.11 -8.95
N SER A 71 -7.46 -7.26 -8.05
CA SER A 71 -8.23 -6.06 -8.43
C SER A 71 -7.33 -4.89 -8.79
N GLY A 72 -6.25 -4.67 -8.04
CA GLY A 72 -5.36 -3.52 -8.19
C GLY A 72 -4.53 -3.55 -9.47
N ASN A 73 -4.01 -4.72 -9.87
CA ASN A 73 -3.15 -4.82 -11.06
C ASN A 73 -3.89 -4.46 -12.37
N PRO A 74 -5.11 -4.98 -12.66
CA PRO A 74 -5.87 -4.58 -13.83
C PRO A 74 -6.24 -3.10 -13.81
N ILE A 75 -6.66 -2.57 -12.65
CA ILE A 75 -6.99 -1.14 -12.51
C ILE A 75 -5.75 -0.28 -12.82
N ALA A 76 -4.59 -0.65 -12.28
CA ALA A 76 -3.34 0.04 -12.57
C ALA A 76 -2.96 -0.04 -14.06
N ALA A 77 -3.18 -1.19 -14.71
CA ALA A 77 -2.92 -1.38 -16.13
C ALA A 77 -3.82 -0.50 -17.00
N GLU A 78 -5.12 -0.42 -16.69
CA GLU A 78 -6.07 0.45 -17.38
C GLU A 78 -5.71 1.93 -17.22
N PHE A 79 -5.34 2.36 -16.02
CA PHE A 79 -4.87 3.74 -15.79
C PHE A 79 -3.59 4.04 -16.58
N CYS A 80 -2.65 3.09 -16.65
CA CYS A 80 -1.43 3.23 -17.46
C CYS A 80 -1.72 3.32 -18.97
N ALA A 81 -2.75 2.62 -19.46
CA ALA A 81 -3.18 2.65 -20.85
C ALA A 81 -3.98 3.93 -21.20
N SER A 82 -4.63 4.53 -20.21
CA SER A 82 -5.39 5.78 -20.38
C SER A 82 -4.49 7.01 -20.60
N THR A 83 -5.09 8.11 -21.05
CA THR A 83 -4.41 9.41 -21.23
C THR A 83 -3.74 9.93 -19.95
N PHE A 84 -4.18 9.46 -18.78
CA PHE A 84 -3.65 9.85 -17.47
C PHE A 84 -2.34 9.14 -17.07
N ARG A 85 -1.89 8.15 -17.86
CA ARG A 85 -0.59 7.47 -17.72
C ARG A 85 -0.35 6.90 -16.31
N TRP A 86 0.88 6.48 -16.04
CA TRP A 86 1.30 5.88 -14.78
C TRP A 86 1.18 6.78 -13.52
N PRO A 87 1.29 8.13 -13.56
CA PRO A 87 1.21 8.95 -12.35
C PRO A 87 -0.16 8.88 -11.66
N ALA A 88 -1.24 8.69 -12.43
CA ALA A 88 -2.59 8.61 -11.91
C ALA A 88 -2.81 7.40 -11.00
N VAL A 89 -2.10 6.29 -11.24
CA VAL A 89 -2.12 5.11 -10.38
C VAL A 89 -1.68 5.49 -8.96
N PHE A 90 -0.56 6.22 -8.85
CA PHE A 90 0.01 6.61 -7.57
C PHE A 90 -0.86 7.64 -6.83
N ILE A 91 -1.46 8.58 -7.54
CA ILE A 91 -2.40 9.56 -6.97
C ILE A 91 -3.67 8.85 -6.45
N ALA A 92 -4.26 7.96 -7.26
CA ALA A 92 -5.47 7.22 -6.90
C ALA A 92 -5.23 6.29 -5.70
N SER A 93 -4.12 5.54 -5.71
CA SER A 93 -3.72 4.71 -4.57
C SER A 93 -3.48 5.54 -3.31
N GLY A 94 -2.85 6.72 -3.43
CA GLY A 94 -2.65 7.65 -2.31
C GLY A 94 -3.96 8.13 -1.69
N PHE A 95 -4.92 8.54 -2.53
CA PHE A 95 -6.24 9.00 -2.08
C PHE A 95 -7.03 7.89 -1.37
N PHE A 96 -7.07 6.68 -1.95
CA PHE A 96 -7.75 5.54 -1.34
C PHE A 96 -7.21 5.23 0.06
N ASN A 97 -5.89 5.21 0.22
CA ASN A 97 -5.25 4.99 1.52
C ASN A 97 -5.56 6.11 2.53
N ALA A 98 -5.61 7.37 2.10
CA ALA A 98 -5.94 8.49 2.97
C ALA A 98 -7.40 8.44 3.48
N VAL A 99 -8.34 8.03 2.62
CA VAL A 99 -9.75 7.82 3.02
C VAL A 99 -9.87 6.71 4.06
N VAL A 100 -9.22 5.56 3.82
CA VAL A 100 -9.20 4.44 4.76
C VAL A 100 -8.61 4.86 6.11
N LEU A 101 -7.50 5.62 6.10
CA LEU A 101 -6.90 6.14 7.32
C LEU A 101 -7.90 7.02 8.09
N LYS A 102 -8.60 7.93 7.42
CA LYS A 102 -9.59 8.80 8.06
C LYS A 102 -10.75 7.99 8.65
N CYS A 103 -11.21 6.94 7.97
CA CYS A 103 -12.27 6.05 8.48
C CYS A 103 -11.85 5.21 9.70
N LEU A 104 -10.56 4.93 9.89
CA LEU A 104 -10.06 4.17 11.04
C LEU A 104 -9.84 5.03 12.29
N TYR A 105 -9.75 6.36 12.13
CA TYR A 105 -9.52 7.32 13.21
C TYR A 105 -10.82 7.99 13.73
N PHE A 106 -11.98 7.64 13.18
CA PHE A 106 -13.33 7.99 13.67
C PHE A 106 -14.08 6.71 14.05
#